data_AF-A0AA36C964-F1
#
_entry.id   AF-A0AA36C964-F1
#
_cell.length_a   1.000
_cell.length_b   1.000
_cell.length_c   1.000
_cell.angle_alpha   90.00
_cell.angle_beta   90.00
_cell.angle_gamma   90.00
#
_symmetry.space_group_name_H-M   'P 1'
#
loop_
_entity.id
_entity.type
_entity.pdbx_description
1 polymer ?
#
loop_
_entity_poly.entity_id
_entity_poly.type
_entity_poly.pdbx_seq_one_letter_code
_entity_poly.pdbx_strand_id
1 'polypeptide(L)'
;MSGTVNTLLQDLGFDDAETGDSAPIPLPNVDAVTLEKVLKWCEYHKNDAPVVEADDIRSRRTDDITPWDQEYLKVDQGTLFHIILASNYLDIKGLLDLCCKTVANMVKGKKVKEIRTLFNIKNDWTEEEEAQIIRENSWCED
;
A
#
# COMPACT_ATOMS: atom_id res chain seq x y z
N MET A 1 -5.48 5.63 -11.62
CA MET A 1 -5.16 7.05 -11.77
C MET A 1 -5.23 7.71 -10.39
N SER A 2 -4.37 8.68 -10.07
CA SER A 2 -4.35 9.37 -8.78
C SER A 2 -5.53 10.33 -8.65
N GLY A 3 -6.35 10.18 -7.60
CA GLY A 3 -7.46 11.10 -7.33
C GLY A 3 -6.98 12.50 -6.98
N THR A 4 -5.98 12.62 -6.11
CA THR A 4 -5.41 13.90 -5.67
C THR A 4 -4.81 14.70 -6.82
N VAL A 5 -4.01 14.06 -7.69
CA VAL A 5 -3.40 14.74 -8.83
C VAL A 5 -4.47 15.16 -9.84
N ASN A 6 -5.50 14.34 -10.04
CA ASN A 6 -6.59 14.68 -10.95
C ASN A 6 -7.36 15.93 -10.48
N THR A 7 -7.66 16.03 -9.18
CA THR A 7 -8.28 17.24 -8.60
C THR A 7 -7.37 18.46 -8.74
N LEU A 8 -6.07 18.31 -8.48
CA LEU A 8 -5.11 19.42 -8.62
C LEU A 8 -4.97 19.90 -10.07
N LEU A 9 -5.02 19.00 -11.05
CA LEU A 9 -4.99 19.37 -12.47
C LEU A 9 -6.24 20.17 -12.88
N GLN A 10 -7.41 19.74 -12.40
CA GLN A 10 -8.68 20.45 -12.62
C GLN A 10 -8.67 21.84 -11.96
N ASP A 11 -8.28 21.91 -10.69
CA ASP A 11 -8.26 23.17 -9.90
C ASP A 11 -7.27 24.19 -10.46
N LEU A 12 -6.16 23.72 -11.04
CA LEU A 12 -5.13 24.57 -11.62
C LEU A 12 -5.35 24.85 -13.12
N GLY A 13 -6.44 24.35 -13.73
CA GLY A 13 -6.81 24.63 -15.11
C GLY A 13 -5.89 23.98 -16.16
N PHE A 14 -5.25 22.86 -15.83
CA PHE A 14 -4.38 22.13 -16.76
C PHE A 14 -5.14 21.36 -17.86
N ASP A 15 -6.47 21.32 -17.77
CA ASP A 15 -7.35 20.64 -18.72
C ASP A 15 -7.47 21.40 -20.06
N ASP A 16 -7.19 22.71 -20.05
CA ASP A 16 -7.13 23.56 -21.23
C ASP A 16 -5.68 23.66 -21.72
N ALA A 17 -5.35 22.90 -22.76
CA ALA A 17 -4.01 22.78 -23.29
C ALA A 17 -3.42 24.11 -23.79
N GLU A 18 -2.64 24.79 -22.95
CA GLU A 18 -1.45 25.54 -23.35
C GLU A 18 -0.22 24.94 -22.66
N THR A 19 0.29 23.88 -23.27
CA THR A 19 1.53 23.21 -22.92
C THR A 19 2.71 24.17 -23.15
N GLY A 20 3.30 24.68 -22.06
CA GLY A 20 4.57 25.40 -22.17
C GLY A 20 5.18 25.91 -20.87
N ASP A 21 4.36 26.34 -19.90
CA ASP A 21 4.87 27.10 -18.74
C ASP A 21 4.10 26.84 -17.44
N SER A 22 3.54 25.64 -17.32
CA SER A 22 2.75 25.28 -16.15
C SER A 22 3.65 25.03 -14.95
N ALA A 23 3.43 25.78 -13.87
CA ALA A 23 4.23 25.66 -12.65
C ALA A 23 4.18 24.22 -12.09
N PRO A 24 5.32 23.69 -11.59
CA PRO A 24 5.37 22.33 -11.06
C PRO A 24 4.42 22.17 -9.87
N ILE A 25 3.65 21.08 -9.85
CA ILE A 25 2.75 20.75 -8.74
C ILE A 25 3.62 20.33 -7.54
N PRO A 26 3.58 21.08 -6.42
CA PRO A 26 4.36 20.72 -5.24
C PRO A 26 3.73 19.51 -4.53
N LEU A 27 4.53 18.46 -4.34
CA LEU A 27 4.16 17.26 -3.58
C LEU A 27 5.07 17.13 -2.34
N PRO A 28 4.82 17.90 -1.27
CA PRO A 28 5.75 17.98 -0.13
C PRO A 28 5.82 16.68 0.69
N ASN A 29 4.81 15.82 0.59
CA ASN A 29 4.70 14.60 1.39
C ASN A 29 5.21 13.34 0.68
N VAL A 30 5.80 13.48 -0.52
CA VAL A 30 6.34 12.36 -1.30
C VAL A 30 7.71 12.76 -1.83
N ASP A 31 8.75 12.01 -1.46
CA ASP A 31 10.08 12.23 -2.00
C ASP A 31 10.18 11.75 -3.46
N ALA A 32 11.19 12.24 -4.19
CA ALA A 32 11.35 11.95 -5.61
C ALA A 32 11.51 10.46 -5.92
N VAL A 33 12.19 9.68 -5.06
CA VAL A 33 12.45 8.25 -5.27
C VAL A 33 11.15 7.46 -5.11
N THR A 34 10.37 7.79 -4.09
CA THR A 34 9.05 7.19 -3.88
C THR A 34 8.09 7.55 -5.01
N LEU A 35 8.09 8.82 -5.44
CA LEU A 35 7.24 9.28 -6.54
C LEU A 35 7.55 8.56 -7.84
N GLU A 36 8.83 8.37 -8.19
CA GLU A 36 9.24 7.63 -9.38
C GLU A 36 8.70 6.20 -9.39
N LYS A 37 8.72 5.52 -8.23
CA LYS A 37 8.15 4.18 -8.08
C LYS A 37 6.63 4.19 -8.30
N VAL A 38 5.92 5.11 -7.64
CA VAL A 38 4.47 5.27 -7.81
C VAL A 38 4.11 5.51 -9.27
N LEU A 39 4.83 6.40 -9.96
CA LEU A 39 4.62 6.69 -11.38
C LEU A 39 4.86 5.45 -12.25
N LYS A 40 5.91 4.68 -11.98
CA LYS A 40 6.17 3.41 -12.69
C LYS A 40 5.01 2.43 -12.56
N TRP A 41 4.40 2.34 -11.38
CA TRP A 41 3.21 1.50 -11.17
C TRP A 41 2.01 2.02 -11.96
N CYS A 42 1.76 3.35 -11.91
CA CYS A 42 0.68 3.97 -12.66
C CYS A 42 0.83 3.79 -14.18
N GLU A 43 2.04 3.89 -14.72
CA GLU A 43 2.30 3.71 -16.15
C GLU A 43 2.00 2.29 -16.62
N TYR A 44 2.34 1.29 -15.80
CA TYR A 44 2.03 -0.12 -16.11
C TYR A 44 0.53 -0.41 -16.06
N HIS A 45 -0.18 0.10 -15.03
CA HIS A 45 -1.60 -0.17 -14.79
C HIS A 45 -2.55 0.86 -15.44
N LYS A 46 -2.07 1.74 -16.33
CA LYS A 46 -2.89 2.82 -16.90
C LYS A 46 -4.07 2.34 -17.76
N ASN A 47 -3.94 1.14 -18.33
CA ASN A 47 -4.94 0.53 -19.20
C ASN A 47 -5.78 -0.54 -18.50
N ASP A 48 -5.54 -0.76 -17.20
CA ASP A 48 -6.26 -1.77 -16.44
C ASP A 48 -7.69 -1.30 -16.19
N ALA A 49 -8.60 -2.26 -16.09
CA ALA A 49 -9.97 -1.95 -15.71
C ALA A 49 -9.95 -1.21 -14.35
N PRO A 50 -10.72 -0.13 -14.19
CA PRO A 50 -10.79 0.58 -12.92
C PRO A 50 -11.14 -0.42 -11.82
N VAL A 51 -10.49 -0.27 -10.67
CA VAL A 51 -10.80 -1.05 -9.47
C VAL A 51 -12.27 -0.79 -9.15
N VAL A 52 -13.13 -1.73 -9.51
CA VAL A 52 -14.53 -1.70 -9.11
C VAL A 52 -14.51 -1.84 -7.59
N GLU A 53 -15.15 -0.91 -6.89
CA GLU A 53 -15.52 -1.08 -5.47
C GLU A 53 -16.59 -2.17 -5.40
N ALA A 54 -16.18 -3.39 -5.73
CA ALA A 54 -16.99 -4.57 -5.52
C ALA A 54 -16.84 -4.91 -4.04
N ASP A 55 -17.96 -4.86 -3.34
CA ASP A 55 -18.18 -5.33 -1.96
C ASP A 55 -18.06 -6.87 -1.87
N ASP A 56 -17.15 -7.43 -2.67
CA ASP A 56 -17.10 -8.81 -3.09
C ASP A 56 -15.91 -9.50 -2.41
N ILE A 57 -16.10 -10.76 -2.06
CA ILE A 57 -15.15 -11.59 -1.32
C ILE A 57 -13.79 -11.64 -2.05
N ARG A 58 -13.77 -11.42 -3.36
CA ARG A 58 -12.56 -11.33 -4.20
C ARG A 58 -11.65 -10.15 -3.84
N SER A 59 -12.16 -8.99 -3.42
CA SER A 59 -11.31 -7.84 -3.06
C SER A 59 -10.45 -8.12 -1.81
N ARG A 60 -10.99 -8.95 -0.90
CA ARG A 60 -10.34 -9.38 0.35
C ARG A 60 -9.30 -10.49 0.15
N ARG A 61 -9.22 -11.08 -1.05
CA ARG A 61 -8.25 -12.13 -1.35
C ARG A 61 -6.85 -11.53 -1.47
N THR A 62 -5.94 -12.03 -0.65
CA THR A 62 -4.54 -11.62 -0.68
C THR A 62 -3.72 -12.40 -1.72
N ASP A 63 -4.28 -13.46 -2.30
CA ASP A 63 -3.65 -14.29 -3.34
C ASP A 63 -3.81 -13.71 -4.76
N ASP A 64 -4.66 -12.71 -4.94
CA ASP A 64 -4.86 -12.02 -6.22
C ASP A 64 -3.86 -10.87 -6.39
N ILE A 65 -2.60 -11.23 -6.59
CA ILE A 65 -1.48 -10.33 -6.90
C ILE A 65 -0.77 -10.83 -8.15
N THR A 66 -0.65 -9.99 -9.18
CA THR A 66 0.00 -10.39 -10.43
C THR A 66 1.49 -10.64 -10.24
N PRO A 67 2.15 -11.48 -11.06
CA PRO A 67 3.60 -11.68 -10.97
C PRO A 67 4.41 -10.40 -11.15
N TRP A 68 3.91 -9.45 -11.95
CA TRP A 68 4.55 -8.15 -12.13
C TRP A 68 4.49 -7.33 -10.84
N ASP A 69 3.33 -7.29 -10.18
CA ASP A 69 3.16 -6.59 -8.90
C ASP A 69 3.99 -7.20 -7.78
N GLN A 70 4.12 -8.52 -7.75
CA GLN A 70 4.99 -9.21 -6.79
C GLN A 70 6.45 -8.79 -6.96
N GLU A 71 6.95 -8.72 -8.19
CA GLU A 71 8.33 -8.27 -8.44
C GLU A 71 8.49 -6.76 -8.23
N TYR A 72 7.47 -5.96 -8.56
CA TYR A 72 7.46 -4.52 -8.31
C TYR A 72 7.55 -4.20 -6.80
N LEU A 73 6.79 -4.91 -5.96
CA LEU A 73 6.80 -4.74 -4.50
C LEU A 73 7.89 -5.54 -3.78
N LYS A 74 8.81 -6.16 -4.51
CA LYS A 74 9.99 -6.81 -3.94
C LYS A 74 11.06 -5.78 -3.55
N VAL A 75 10.69 -4.93 -2.60
CA VAL A 75 11.51 -3.85 -2.05
C VAL A 75 11.70 -4.07 -0.54
N ASP A 76 12.59 -3.30 0.07
CA ASP A 76 12.72 -3.29 1.52
C ASP A 76 11.47 -2.70 2.20
N GLN A 77 11.28 -3.02 3.48
CA GLN A 77 10.10 -2.58 4.23
C GLN A 77 9.96 -1.06 4.30
N GLY A 78 11.07 -0.32 4.41
CA GLY A 78 11.04 1.14 4.48
C GLY A 78 10.49 1.74 3.19
N THR A 79 10.99 1.26 2.04
CA THR A 79 10.45 1.62 0.72
C THR A 79 8.98 1.23 0.59
N LEU A 80 8.58 0.03 1.04
CA LEU A 80 7.17 -0.40 1.01
C LEU A 80 6.28 0.55 1.82
N PHE A 81 6.69 0.96 3.02
CA PHE A 81 5.95 1.91 3.84
C PHE A 81 5.85 3.30 3.19
N HIS A 82 6.92 3.79 2.57
CA HIS A 82 6.86 5.05 1.82
C HIS A 82 5.89 4.96 0.63
N ILE A 83 5.88 3.84 -0.11
CA ILE A 83 4.90 3.61 -1.19
C ILE A 83 3.47 3.60 -0.63
N ILE A 84 3.22 2.96 0.51
CA ILE A 84 1.89 2.97 1.17
C ILE A 84 1.45 4.39 1.49
N LEU A 85 2.32 5.17 2.16
CA LEU A 85 2.01 6.55 2.55
C LEU A 85 1.78 7.45 1.34
N ALA A 86 2.63 7.34 0.31
CA ALA A 86 2.48 8.09 -0.94
C ALA A 86 1.20 7.71 -1.68
N SER A 87 0.85 6.42 -1.73
CA SER A 87 -0.37 5.94 -2.40
C SER A 87 -1.63 6.45 -1.69
N ASN A 88 -1.62 6.51 -0.36
CA ASN A 88 -2.69 7.11 0.42
C ASN A 88 -2.78 8.63 0.19
N TYR A 89 -1.64 9.33 0.18
CA TYR A 89 -1.61 10.78 -0.05
C TYR A 89 -2.08 11.17 -1.46
N LEU A 90 -1.70 10.39 -2.47
CA LEU A 90 -2.05 10.60 -3.86
C LEU A 90 -3.43 10.00 -4.23
N ASP A 91 -4.12 9.36 -3.29
CA ASP A 91 -5.40 8.67 -3.50
C ASP A 91 -5.33 7.68 -4.69
N ILE A 92 -4.38 6.75 -4.63
CA ILE A 92 -4.19 5.67 -5.61
C ILE A 92 -4.64 4.35 -4.96
N LYS A 93 -5.96 4.14 -4.91
CA LYS A 93 -6.58 2.97 -4.25
C LYS A 93 -5.98 1.63 -4.68
N GLY A 94 -5.80 1.40 -5.98
CA GLY A 94 -5.25 0.12 -6.47
C GLY A 94 -3.85 -0.20 -5.96
N LEU A 95 -2.97 0.81 -5.88
CA LEU A 95 -1.61 0.62 -5.34
C LEU A 95 -1.63 0.47 -3.81
N LEU A 96 -2.51 1.21 -3.13
CA LEU A 96 -2.70 1.06 -1.68
C LEU A 96 -3.18 -0.35 -1.32
N ASP A 97 -4.20 -0.85 -2.02
CA ASP A 97 -4.74 -2.20 -1.83
C ASP A 97 -3.69 -3.27 -2.09
N LEU A 98 -2.92 -3.13 -3.17
CA LEU A 98 -1.83 -4.03 -3.50
C LEU A 98 -0.76 -4.08 -2.38
N CYS A 99 -0.37 -2.92 -1.85
CA CYS A 99 0.57 -2.86 -0.74
C CYS A 99 -0.01 -3.48 0.53
N CYS A 100 -1.28 -3.21 0.85
CA CYS A 100 -1.98 -3.82 1.99
C CYS A 100 -2.05 -5.34 1.87
N LYS A 101 -2.38 -5.88 0.68
CA LYS A 101 -2.37 -7.33 0.41
C LYS A 101 -0.98 -7.92 0.60
N THR A 102 0.06 -7.21 0.18
CA THR A 102 1.46 -7.65 0.33
C THR A 102 1.87 -7.72 1.81
N VAL A 103 1.55 -6.69 2.60
CA VAL A 103 1.77 -6.68 4.05
C VAL A 103 0.97 -7.80 4.73
N ALA A 104 -0.28 -8.00 4.34
CA ALA A 104 -1.12 -9.09 4.87
C ALA A 104 -0.50 -10.47 4.59
N ASN A 105 0.04 -10.70 3.40
CA ASN A 105 0.75 -11.93 3.05
C ASN A 105 2.04 -12.13 3.86
N MET A 106 2.74 -11.06 4.25
CA MET A 106 3.91 -11.15 5.13
C MET A 106 3.55 -11.55 6.56
N VAL A 107 2.34 -11.23 7.01
CA VAL A 107 1.81 -11.58 8.34
C VAL A 107 1.20 -12.99 8.34
N LYS A 108 0.57 -13.38 7.24
CA LYS A 108 -0.16 -14.65 7.11
C LYS A 108 0.74 -15.85 7.43
N GLY A 109 0.31 -16.69 8.36
CA GLY A 109 1.00 -17.92 8.76
C GLY A 109 2.22 -17.72 9.66
N LYS A 110 2.54 -16.49 10.06
CA LYS A 110 3.62 -16.21 11.03
C LYS A 110 3.10 -16.19 12.46
N LYS A 111 3.93 -16.63 13.40
CA LYS A 111 3.63 -16.52 14.83
C LYS A 111 3.77 -15.07 15.30
N VAL A 112 3.07 -14.71 16.38
CA VAL A 112 3.12 -13.36 16.97
C VAL A 112 4.55 -12.87 17.22
N LYS A 113 5.43 -13.76 17.70
CA LYS A 113 6.85 -13.45 17.94
C LYS A 113 7.61 -13.12 16.65
N GLU A 114 7.31 -13.85 15.57
CA GLU A 114 7.93 -13.64 14.26
C GLU A 114 7.44 -12.36 13.61
N ILE A 115 6.14 -12.04 13.73
CA ILE A 115 5.56 -10.77 13.27
C ILE A 115 6.20 -9.61 14.02
N ARG A 116 6.31 -9.70 15.35
CA ARG A 116 6.96 -8.68 16.18
C ARG A 116 8.41 -8.44 15.75
N THR A 117 9.15 -9.52 15.49
CA THR A 117 10.52 -9.41 15.00
C THR A 117 10.57 -8.80 13.61
N LEU A 118 9.68 -9.23 12.70
CA LEU A 118 9.63 -8.78 11.31
C LEU A 118 9.35 -7.28 11.19
N PHE A 119 8.44 -6.76 12.01
CA PHE A 119 8.07 -5.34 12.03
C PHE A 119 8.81 -4.53 13.11
N ASN A 120 9.79 -5.14 13.77
CA ASN A 120 10.56 -4.53 14.86
C ASN A 120 9.67 -3.91 15.96
N ILE A 121 8.58 -4.60 16.31
CA ILE A 121 7.61 -4.19 17.33
C ILE A 121 8.08 -4.68 18.69
N LYS A 122 8.20 -3.76 19.65
CA LYS A 122 8.53 -4.09 21.04
C LYS A 122 7.38 -4.87 21.68
N ASN A 123 7.70 -5.96 22.39
CA ASN A 123 6.74 -6.63 23.25
C ASN A 123 6.41 -5.71 24.43
N ASP A 124 5.14 -5.30 24.52
CA ASP A 124 4.56 -4.47 25.55
C ASP A 124 3.73 -5.28 26.57
N TRP A 125 3.60 -6.60 26.37
CA TRP A 125 2.91 -7.49 27.29
C TRP A 125 3.82 -7.98 28.41
N THR A 126 3.24 -8.10 29.60
CA THR A 126 3.83 -8.88 30.69
C THR A 126 3.77 -10.38 30.39
N GLU A 127 4.59 -11.18 31.07
CA GLU A 127 4.60 -12.64 30.90
C GLU A 127 3.24 -13.27 31.23
N GLU A 128 2.52 -12.71 32.20
CA GLU A 128 1.19 -13.16 32.62
C GLU A 128 0.13 -12.87 31.55
N GLU A 129 0.16 -11.67 30.95
CA GLU A 129 -0.73 -11.30 29.85
C GLU A 129 -0.45 -12.13 28.58
N GLU A 130 0.82 -12.34 28.23
CA GLU A 130 1.18 -13.19 27.08
C GLU A 130 0.68 -14.64 27.28
N ALA A 131 0.86 -15.20 28.48
CA ALA A 131 0.38 -16.54 28.80
C ALA A 131 -1.15 -16.64 28.78
N GLN A 132 -1.86 -15.59 29.23
CA GLN A 132 -3.32 -15.54 29.16
C GLN A 132 -3.80 -15.45 27.71
N ILE A 133 -3.21 -14.57 26.89
CA ILE A 133 -3.57 -14.42 25.47
C ILE A 133 -3.30 -15.72 24.69
N ILE A 134 -2.19 -16.41 24.95
CA ILE A 134 -1.90 -17.71 24.33
C ILE A 134 -2.93 -18.77 24.76
N ARG A 135 -3.29 -18.82 26.05
CA ARG A 135 -4.32 -19.74 26.56
C ARG A 135 -5.69 -19.47 25.96
N GLU A 136 -6.06 -18.20 25.81
CA GLU A 136 -7.35 -17.79 25.23
C GLU A 136 -7.42 -18.00 23.73
N ASN A 137 -6.28 -17.98 23.02
CA ASN A 137 -6.22 -18.17 21.56
C ASN A 137 -5.73 -19.57 21.14
N SER A 138 -5.57 -20.51 22.08
CA SER A 138 -5.10 -21.87 21.77
C SER A 138 -6.04 -22.63 20.81
N TRP A 139 -7.32 -22.24 20.76
CA TRP A 139 -8.31 -22.80 19.82
C TRP A 139 -8.06 -22.40 18.34
N CYS A 140 -7.22 -21.40 18.07
CA CYS A 140 -6.83 -21.01 16.71
C CYS A 140 -5.62 -21.78 16.17
N GLU A 141 -4.96 -22.61 16.99
CA GLU A 141 -3.78 -23.38 16.60
C GLU A 141 -4.10 -24.83 16.13
N ASP A 142 -5.36 -25.27 16.25
CA ASP A 142 -5.90 -26.55 15.71
C ASP A 142 -6.49 -26.38 14.29
#